data_AF-F9U9M3-F1
#
_entry.id   AF-F9U9M3-F1
#
_cell.length_a   1.000
_cell.length_b   1.000
_cell.length_c   1.000
_cell.angle_alpha   90.00
_cell.angle_beta   90.00
_cell.angle_gamma   90.00
#
_symmetry.space_group_name_H-M   'P 1'
#
loop_
_entity.id
_entity.type
_entity.pdbx_description
1 polymer ?
#
loop_
_entity_poly.entity_id
_entity_poly.type
_entity_poly.pdbx_seq_one_letter_code
_entity_poly.pdbx_strand_id
1 'polypeptide(L)'
;MIHIVFGNLDEGLLGTHHGVSSKHLQAYLNEFVFRFNRRFWSAAAFDAALRIGTRNAGPPYAGIYQGTWIHPAGTAPPQEAAWEATG
;
A
#
# COMPACT_ATOMS: atom_id res chain seq x y z
N MET A 1 -16.91 -18.17 -11.79
CA MET A 1 -16.27 -17.28 -10.80
C MET A 1 -14.86 -16.86 -11.19
N ILE A 2 -13.98 -17.78 -11.60
CA ILE A 2 -12.58 -17.45 -11.94
C ILE A 2 -12.46 -16.38 -13.06
N HIS A 3 -13.29 -16.44 -14.10
CA HIS A 3 -13.30 -15.46 -15.19
C HIS A 3 -13.71 -14.04 -14.73
N ILE A 4 -14.54 -13.94 -13.69
CA ILE A 4 -14.96 -12.65 -13.11
C ILE A 4 -13.82 -12.07 -12.26
N VAL A 5 -13.08 -12.92 -11.56
CA VAL A 5 -11.89 -12.51 -10.78
C VAL A 5 -10.84 -11.92 -11.72
N PHE A 6 -10.51 -12.62 -12.82
CA PHE A 6 -9.52 -12.13 -13.78
C PHE A 6 -9.98 -10.87 -14.51
N GLY A 7 -11.24 -10.79 -14.95
CA GLY A 7 -11.77 -9.58 -15.58
C GLY A 7 -11.69 -8.35 -14.67
N ASN A 8 -12.06 -8.49 -13.39
CA ASN A 8 -11.98 -7.38 -12.43
C ASN A 8 -10.53 -6.99 -12.09
N LEU A 9 -9.60 -7.94 -12.10
CA LEU A 9 -8.19 -7.68 -11.86
C LEU A 9 -7.58 -6.92 -13.04
N ASP A 10 -7.85 -7.36 -14.26
CA ASP A 10 -7.35 -6.72 -15.49
C ASP A 10 -7.85 -5.28 -15.59
N GLU A 11 -9.14 -5.04 -15.30
CA GLU A 11 -9.74 -3.70 -15.32
C GLU A 11 -9.17 -2.80 -14.22
N GLY A 12 -8.88 -3.36 -13.04
CA GLY A 12 -8.23 -2.67 -11.94
C GLY A 12 -6.79 -2.25 -12.26
N LEU A 13 -6.02 -3.14 -12.89
CA LEU A 13 -4.62 -2.93 -13.28
C LEU A 13 -4.48 -1.98 -14.49
N LEU A 14 -5.39 -2.06 -15.46
CA LEU A 14 -5.38 -1.20 -16.66
C LEU A 14 -5.97 0.19 -16.40
N GLY A 15 -6.94 0.31 -15.49
CA GLY A 15 -7.65 1.57 -15.21
C GLY A 15 -7.08 2.38 -14.04
N THR A 16 -7.22 1.85 -12.83
CA THR A 16 -6.93 2.61 -11.58
C THR A 16 -5.44 2.80 -11.31
N HIS A 17 -4.61 1.88 -11.79
CA HIS A 17 -3.18 1.82 -11.51
C HIS A 17 -2.39 2.22 -12.75
N HIS A 18 -2.31 3.53 -13.05
CA HIS A 18 -1.53 4.03 -14.18
C HIS A 18 -0.05 3.64 -14.03
N GLY A 19 0.38 2.63 -14.81
CA GLY A 19 1.75 2.12 -14.81
C GLY A 19 1.96 1.00 -13.80
N VAL A 20 1.63 -0.23 -14.18
CA VAL A 20 1.98 -1.44 -13.42
C VAL A 20 3.48 -1.71 -13.58
N SER A 21 4.29 -1.08 -12.73
CA SER A 21 5.68 -1.50 -12.54
C SER A 21 5.73 -2.71 -11.60
N SER A 22 6.65 -3.64 -11.85
CA SER A 22 6.90 -4.81 -10.99
C SER A 22 7.08 -4.43 -9.51
N LYS A 23 7.62 -3.23 -9.25
CA LYS A 23 7.79 -2.68 -7.90
C LYS A 23 6.48 -2.53 -7.11
N HIS A 24 5.36 -2.25 -7.78
CA HIS A 24 4.07 -1.96 -7.14
C HIS A 24 3.02 -3.06 -7.35
N LEU A 25 3.31 -4.05 -8.20
CA LEU A 25 2.40 -5.13 -8.53
C LEU A 25 1.87 -5.88 -7.30
N GLN A 26 2.74 -6.18 -6.33
CA GLN A 26 2.32 -6.90 -5.12
C GLN A 26 1.35 -6.08 -4.26
N ALA A 27 1.54 -4.75 -4.20
CA ALA A 27 0.62 -3.88 -3.47
C ALA A 27 -0.76 -3.86 -4.13
N TYR A 28 -0.82 -3.81 -5.46
CA TYR A 28 -2.06 -3.85 -6.22
C TYR A 28 -2.79 -5.19 -6.08
N LEU A 29 -2.07 -6.31 -6.07
CA LEU A 29 -2.66 -7.63 -5.81
C LEU A 29 -3.23 -7.72 -4.39
N ASN A 30 -2.51 -7.21 -3.39
CA ASN A 30 -2.98 -7.19 -2.01
C ASN A 30 -4.26 -6.35 -1.86
N GLU A 31 -4.32 -5.19 -2.52
CA GLU A 31 -5.51 -4.36 -2.54
C GLU A 31 -6.68 -5.05 -3.25
N PHE A 32 -6.44 -5.66 -4.41
CA PHE A 32 -7.47 -6.39 -5.15
C PHE A 32 -8.09 -7.50 -4.31
N VAL A 33 -7.26 -8.33 -3.67
CA VAL A 33 -7.73 -9.40 -2.77
C VAL A 33 -8.51 -8.85 -1.59
N PHE A 34 -8.05 -7.73 -1.00
CA PHE A 34 -8.76 -7.06 0.09
C PHE A 34 -10.15 -6.59 -0.32
N ARG A 35 -10.28 -5.92 -1.47
CA ARG A 35 -11.56 -5.41 -1.99
C ARG A 35 -12.48 -6.54 -2.44
N PHE A 36 -11.94 -7.53 -3.16
CA PHE A 36 -12.71 -8.64 -3.72
C PHE A 36 -13.32 -9.52 -2.62
N ASN A 37 -12.53 -9.94 -1.64
CA ASN A 37 -12.99 -10.82 -0.56
C ASN A 37 -13.97 -10.14 0.40
N ARG A 38 -14.05 -8.80 0.38
CA ARG A 38 -14.88 -8.02 1.30
C ARG A 38 -16.00 -7.24 0.62
N ARG A 39 -16.24 -7.47 -0.68
CA ARG A 39 -17.19 -6.67 -1.47
C ARG A 39 -18.64 -6.69 -0.97
N PHE A 40 -19.00 -7.69 -0.17
CA PHE A 40 -20.34 -7.83 0.41
C PHE A 40 -20.42 -7.43 1.88
N TRP A 41 -19.28 -7.18 2.54
CA TRP A 41 -19.20 -6.89 3.98
C TRP A 41 -18.29 -5.68 4.24
N SER A 42 -18.62 -4.55 3.62
CA SER A 42 -17.88 -3.29 3.73
C SER A 42 -17.73 -2.80 5.17
N ALA A 43 -18.75 -2.96 6.01
CA ALA A 43 -18.67 -2.64 7.44
C ALA A 43 -17.58 -3.46 8.17
N ALA A 44 -17.45 -4.75 7.84
CA ALA A 44 -16.39 -5.60 8.39
C ALA A 44 -15.00 -5.26 7.81
N ALA A 45 -14.92 -4.65 6.63
CA ALA A 45 -13.67 -4.11 6.07
C ALA A 45 -13.19 -2.90 6.87
N PHE A 46 -14.12 -1.98 7.16
CA PHE A 46 -13.85 -0.81 7.98
C PHE A 46 -13.40 -1.20 9.39
N ASP A 47 -14.12 -2.11 10.06
CA ASP A 47 -13.74 -2.60 11.39
C ASP A 47 -12.35 -3.26 11.39
N ALA A 48 -12.04 -4.08 10.39
CA ALA A 48 -10.72 -4.69 10.28
C ALA A 48 -9.60 -3.65 10.06
N ALA A 49 -9.83 -2.63 9.24
CA ALA A 49 -8.88 -1.54 9.03
C ALA A 49 -8.67 -0.74 10.33
N LEU A 50 -9.75 -0.41 11.04
CA LEU A 50 -9.70 0.30 12.33
C LEU A 50 -8.94 -0.52 13.37
N ARG A 51 -9.18 -1.84 13.43
CA ARG A 51 -8.50 -2.75 14.36
C ARG A 51 -7.01 -2.88 14.07
N ILE A 52 -6.60 -2.81 12.81
CA ILE A 52 -5.18 -2.79 12.43
C ILE A 52 -4.56 -1.43 12.80
N GLY A 53 -5.25 -0.33 12.50
CA GLY A 53 -4.80 1.02 12.81
C GLY A 53 -4.66 1.31 14.30
N THR A 54 -5.55 0.76 15.14
CA THR A 54 -5.51 0.95 16.60
C THR A 54 -4.48 0.09 17.32
N ARG A 55 -4.04 -1.02 16.71
CA ARG A 55 -3.00 -1.90 17.27
C ARG A 55 -1.58 -1.43 17.00
N ASN A 56 -1.39 -0.60 15.98
CA ASN A 56 -0.09 -0.08 15.61
C ASN A 56 0.01 1.38 16.05
N ALA A 57 1.05 1.71 16.81
CA ALA A 57 1.41 3.11 17.02
C ALA A 57 1.82 3.68 15.65
N GLY A 58 0.98 4.56 15.10
CA GLY A 58 1.29 5.25 13.86
C GLY A 58 2.53 6.15 14.00
N PRO A 59 3.18 6.51 12.89
CA PRO A 59 4.25 7.51 12.93
C PRO A 59 3.76 8.81 13.55
N PRO A 60 4.58 9.54 14.32
CA PRO A 60 4.30 10.94 14.60
C PRO A 60 4.30 11.72 13.28
N TYR A 61 3.39 12.69 13.14
CA TYR A 61 3.23 13.48 11.91
C TYR A 61 4.55 14.10 11.43
N ALA A 62 5.33 14.67 12.35
CA ALA A 62 6.66 15.22 12.06
C ALA A 62 7.60 14.16 11.45
N GLY A 63 7.50 12.91 11.88
CA GLY A 63 8.31 11.79 11.39
C GLY A 63 8.03 11.40 9.95
N ILE A 64 6.79 11.57 9.48
CA ILE A 64 6.41 11.29 8.09
C ILE A 64 6.94 12.40 7.17
N TYR A 65 6.74 13.67 7.54
CA TYR A 65 7.10 14.81 6.70
C TYR A 65 8.59 15.11 6.67
N GLN A 66 9.30 14.87 7.79
CA GLN A 66 10.74 15.04 7.86
C GLN A 66 11.51 13.81 7.34
N GLY A 67 10.80 12.74 6.94
CA GLY A 67 11.40 11.50 6.45
C GLY A 67 12.16 10.71 7.53
N THR A 68 11.98 11.03 8.81
CA THR A 68 12.68 10.40 9.93
C THR A 68 12.01 9.11 10.42
N TRP A 69 10.78 8.85 9.96
CA TRP A 69 10.10 7.60 10.28
C TRP A 69 10.60 6.44 9.41
N ILE A 70 11.06 5.38 10.08
CA ILE A 70 11.53 4.15 9.43
C ILE A 70 10.40 3.11 9.49
N HIS A 71 9.96 2.65 8.31
CA HIS A 71 8.96 1.60 8.21
C HIS A 71 9.52 0.28 8.77
N PRO A 72 8.82 -0.43 9.69
CA PRO A 72 9.32 -1.66 10.31
C PRO A 72 9.69 -2.79 9.33
N ALA A 73 9.12 -2.76 8.12
CA ALA A 73 9.40 -3.71 7.04
C ALA A 73 10.09 -3.07 5.82
N GLY A 74 10.48 -1.78 5.91
CA GLY A 74 11.21 -1.10 4.85
C GLY A 74 12.70 -1.19 5.15
N THR A 75 13.48 -1.81 4.26
CA THR A 75 14.93 -1.56 4.21
C THR A 75 15.15 -0.04 4.22
N ALA A 76 16.14 0.40 4.98
CA ALA A 76 16.50 1.82 5.10
C ALA A 76 16.45 2.52 3.73
N PRO A 77 15.93 3.76 3.65
CA PRO A 77 15.95 4.51 2.40
C PRO A 77 17.38 4.50 1.83
N PRO A 78 17.56 4.31 0.51
CA PRO A 78 18.88 4.37 -0.10
C PRO A 78 19.61 5.63 0.36
N GLN A 79 20.88 5.48 0.69
CA GLN A 79 21.80 6.53 1.11
C GLN A 79 22.12 7.45 -0.09
N GLU A 80 21.11 7.96 -0.79
CA GLU A 80 21.22 8.84 -1.96
C GLU A 80 21.16 10.33 -1.58
N ALA A 81 20.92 10.65 -0.30
CA ALA A 81 21.04 12.02 0.22
C ALA A 81 22.48 12.41 0.61
N ALA A 82 23.50 11.68 0.13
CA ALA A 82 24.90 12.01 0.36
C ALA A 82 25.49 12.99 -0.68
N TRP A 83 24.74 13.34 -1.74
CA TRP A 83 25.26 14.16 -2.85
C TRP A 83 25.02 15.67 -2.72
N GLU A 84 24.25 16.14 -1.72
CA GLU A 84 23.93 17.58 -1.58
C GLU A 84 24.89 18.35 -0.63
N ALA A 85 25.89 17.69 -0.04
CA ALA A 85 26.82 18.33 0.91
C ALA A 85 28.26 18.55 0.38
N THR A 86 28.47 18.44 -0.94
CA THR A 86 29.79 18.68 -1.57
C THR A 86 29.71 19.51 -2.85
N GLY A 87 28.95 20.62 -2.80
CA GLY A 87 28.90 21.64 -3.85
C GLY A 87 28.95 23.03 -3.25
#